data_AF-A0A941CUK0-F1
#
_entry.id   AF-A0A941CUK0-F1
#
_cell.length_a   1.000
_cell.length_b   1.000
_cell.length_c   1.000
_cell.angle_alpha   90.00
_cell.angle_beta   90.00
_cell.angle_gamma   90.00
#
_symmetry.space_group_name_H-M   'P 1'
#
loop_
_entity.id
_entity.type
_entity.pdbx_description
1 polymer ?
#
loop_
_entity_poly.entity_id
_entity_poly.type
_entity_poly.pdbx_seq_one_letter_code
_entity_poly.pdbx_strand_id
1 'polypeptide(L)'
;MSTSKIPHNVPPHVLMLQALYHRIPQSHDQFAYIEKKMNNELAGLYGESRLLYPLSKFPIRKVSLPNIRLSIDSNYFQIDYLILTSKFMLILESKYYSSDLTFDQLAHQVVQRIDEEYKVYDDPVLQVEEQVYQLSNWFNANGFPELPIESFVVMTNPRTRLRIDATNNHHAEKVVSLQRLPSLFRELDAKYEKNIISPRSINEITHKLIQQHKPYLPNILEKNRVSKNELLRGVYCLQCGRLGMKMMQYRWRCPCGYRDRTAHENSLKDYFLLISSEVSNREFREFTGLTSRYTARDILRRNSSKLVGKTNVIKHRLSYDYQTDFEYLNVITKFLQTRRKSR
;
A
#
# COMPACT_ATOMS: atom_id res chain seq x y z
N MET A 1 -6.75 -19.06 14.04
CA MET A 1 -6.42 -17.64 13.81
C MET A 1 -5.99 -17.49 12.37
N SER A 2 -6.88 -16.92 11.54
CA SER A 2 -6.75 -16.80 10.09
C SER A 2 -5.43 -16.13 9.70
N THR A 3 -4.63 -16.82 8.90
CA THR A 3 -3.51 -16.26 8.16
C THR A 3 -4.07 -15.26 7.17
N SER A 4 -4.04 -13.98 7.53
CA SER A 4 -4.29 -12.89 6.59
C SER A 4 -3.19 -12.91 5.53
N LYS A 5 -3.42 -13.67 4.46
CA LYS A 5 -2.69 -13.47 3.20
C LYS A 5 -2.84 -12.00 2.86
N ILE A 6 -1.72 -11.33 2.63
CA ILE A 6 -1.72 -9.95 2.15
C ILE A 6 -2.58 -9.93 0.87
N PRO A 7 -3.44 -8.92 0.67
CA PRO A 7 -3.97 -8.69 -0.67
C PRO A 7 -2.79 -8.51 -1.64
N HIS A 8 -2.86 -9.12 -2.81
CA HIS A 8 -2.00 -8.69 -3.93
C HIS A 8 -2.19 -7.17 -4.09
N ASN A 9 -1.10 -6.41 -4.26
CA ASN A 9 -1.07 -4.96 -4.45
C ASN A 9 -0.89 -4.06 -3.20
N VAL A 10 0.12 -4.33 -2.36
CA VAL A 10 0.49 -3.40 -1.26
C VAL A 10 1.16 -2.16 -1.85
N PRO A 11 0.68 -0.93 -1.54
CA PRO A 11 1.33 0.29 -1.96
C PRO A 11 2.74 0.42 -1.36
N PRO A 12 3.76 0.83 -2.15
CA PRO A 12 5.13 0.92 -1.67
C PRO A 12 5.33 1.74 -0.39
N HIS A 13 4.62 2.86 -0.23
CA HIS A 13 4.74 3.70 0.96
C HIS A 13 4.34 2.96 2.26
N VAL A 14 3.45 1.97 2.19
CA VAL A 14 3.08 1.15 3.36
C VAL A 14 4.20 0.17 3.72
N LEU A 15 4.89 -0.40 2.72
CA LEU A 15 6.08 -1.22 2.94
C LEU A 15 7.20 -0.38 3.57
N MET A 16 7.42 0.83 3.07
CA MET A 16 8.40 1.78 3.62
C MET A 16 8.08 2.13 5.07
N LEU A 17 6.80 2.36 5.39
CA LEU A 17 6.36 2.67 6.74
C LEU A 17 6.53 1.48 7.70
N GLN A 18 6.26 0.25 7.25
CA GLN A 18 6.53 -0.97 8.03
C GLN A 18 8.02 -1.13 8.32
N ALA A 19 8.87 -0.99 7.29
CA ALA A 19 10.32 -1.06 7.45
C ALA A 19 10.82 0.01 8.44
N LEU A 20 10.28 1.23 8.37
CA LEU A 20 10.63 2.31 9.30
C LEU A 20 10.23 1.96 10.73
N TYR A 21 9.00 1.47 10.93
CA TYR A 21 8.53 1.01 12.24
C TYR A 21 9.42 -0.10 12.82
N HIS A 22 9.92 -1.02 11.99
CA HIS A 22 10.83 -2.06 12.46
C HIS A 22 12.19 -1.48 12.88
N ARG A 23 12.69 -0.53 12.11
CA ARG A 23 14.05 0.03 12.20
C ARG A 23 14.16 1.23 13.12
N ILE A 24 13.08 1.73 13.74
CA ILE A 24 13.14 2.85 14.66
C ILE A 24 13.25 2.38 16.13
N PRO A 25 14.13 2.98 16.96
CA PRO A 25 14.21 2.65 18.39
C PRO A 25 12.87 2.91 19.09
N GLN A 26 12.48 2.02 20.02
CA GLN A 26 11.24 2.20 20.81
C GLN A 26 11.25 3.45 21.69
N SER A 27 12.44 3.93 22.05
CA SER A 27 12.65 5.15 22.84
C SER A 27 12.60 6.43 22.00
N HIS A 28 12.42 6.33 20.68
CA HIS A 28 12.40 7.49 19.80
C HIS A 28 11.05 8.23 19.88
N ASP A 29 11.06 9.55 19.92
CA ASP A 29 9.85 10.37 20.13
C ASP A 29 8.77 10.13 19.06
N GLN A 30 9.18 9.90 17.81
CA GLN A 30 8.26 9.58 16.70
C GLN A 30 7.71 8.14 16.71
N PHE A 31 8.17 7.25 17.60
CA PHE A 31 7.81 5.83 17.55
C PHE A 31 6.29 5.61 17.62
N ALA A 32 5.62 6.23 18.60
CA ALA A 32 4.18 6.07 18.79
C ALA A 32 3.38 6.64 17.61
N TYR A 33 3.82 7.75 17.03
CA TYR A 33 3.21 8.35 15.84
C TYR A 33 3.34 7.42 14.62
N ILE A 34 4.55 6.90 14.36
CA ILE A 34 4.82 5.98 13.25
C ILE A 34 4.03 4.68 13.40
N GLU A 35 3.95 4.13 14.61
CA GLU A 35 3.14 2.95 14.89
C GLU A 35 1.65 3.19 14.60
N LYS A 36 1.09 4.29 15.12
CA LYS A 36 -0.31 4.65 14.88
C LYS A 36 -0.58 4.79 13.38
N LYS A 37 0.30 5.47 12.66
CA LYS A 37 0.21 5.65 11.20
C LYS A 37 0.29 4.30 10.47
N MET A 38 1.24 3.44 10.83
CA MET A 38 1.37 2.10 10.24
C MET A 38 0.10 1.28 10.46
N ASN A 39 -0.45 1.27 11.68
CA ASN A 39 -1.66 0.53 11.99
C ASN A 39 -2.87 1.06 11.20
N ASN A 40 -2.97 2.38 11.00
CA ASN A 40 -4.02 2.97 10.16
C ASN A 40 -3.91 2.53 8.70
N GLU A 41 -2.72 2.58 8.10
CA GLU A 41 -2.49 2.11 6.72
C GLU A 41 -2.82 0.62 6.57
N LEU A 42 -2.40 -0.21 7.54
CA LEU A 42 -2.70 -1.65 7.54
C LEU A 42 -4.21 -1.92 7.69
N ALA A 43 -4.93 -1.10 8.46
CA ALA A 43 -6.39 -1.19 8.55
C ALA A 43 -7.07 -0.79 7.24
N GLY A 44 -6.56 0.23 6.54
CA GLY A 44 -6.98 0.62 5.19
C GLY A 44 -6.82 -0.53 4.20
N LEU A 45 -5.62 -1.12 4.11
CA LEU A 45 -5.35 -2.28 3.26
C LEU A 45 -6.22 -3.49 3.59
N TYR A 46 -6.50 -3.72 4.87
CA TYR A 46 -7.43 -4.75 5.26
C TYR A 46 -8.83 -4.45 4.70
N GLY A 47 -9.28 -3.21 4.81
CA GLY A 47 -10.51 -2.71 4.19
C GLY A 47 -10.58 -2.99 2.69
N GLU A 48 -9.56 -2.58 1.94
CA GLU A 48 -9.42 -2.80 0.50
C GLU A 48 -9.49 -4.30 0.16
N SER A 49 -8.77 -5.15 0.90
CA SER A 49 -8.73 -6.60 0.67
C SER A 49 -10.10 -7.27 0.75
N ARG A 50 -11.05 -6.67 1.49
CA ARG A 50 -12.41 -7.19 1.63
C ARG A 50 -13.25 -7.03 0.37
N LEU A 51 -12.87 -6.13 -0.54
CA LEU A 51 -13.52 -5.97 -1.84
C LEU A 51 -13.26 -7.16 -2.76
N LEU A 52 -12.16 -7.91 -2.57
CA LEU A 52 -11.78 -9.01 -3.45
C LEU A 52 -12.89 -10.08 -3.59
N TYR A 53 -13.57 -10.41 -2.49
CA TYR A 53 -14.63 -11.43 -2.51
C TYR A 53 -15.89 -10.96 -3.26
N PRO A 54 -16.49 -9.79 -2.97
CA PRO A 54 -17.57 -9.27 -3.81
C PRO A 54 -17.16 -9.11 -5.28
N LEU A 55 -15.94 -8.64 -5.54
CA LEU A 55 -15.42 -8.44 -6.90
C LEU A 55 -15.33 -9.74 -7.70
N SER A 56 -15.20 -10.91 -7.07
CA SER A 56 -15.24 -12.19 -7.79
C SER A 56 -16.64 -12.55 -8.31
N LYS A 57 -17.68 -11.88 -7.81
CA LYS A 57 -19.08 -12.07 -8.21
C LYS A 57 -19.55 -11.07 -9.27
N PHE A 58 -18.63 -10.37 -9.92
CA PHE A 58 -18.97 -9.41 -10.98
C PHE A 58 -19.57 -10.17 -12.17
N PRO A 59 -20.72 -9.74 -12.73
CA PRO A 59 -21.50 -10.55 -13.67
C PRO A 59 -20.91 -10.60 -15.08
N ILE A 60 -20.00 -9.69 -15.41
CA ILE A 60 -19.42 -9.55 -16.75
C ILE A 60 -17.90 -9.56 -16.73
N ARG A 61 -17.31 -9.84 -17.91
CA ARG A 61 -15.86 -9.74 -18.11
C ARG A 61 -15.39 -8.33 -17.80
N LYS A 62 -14.34 -8.24 -17.00
CA LYS A 62 -13.76 -6.99 -16.55
C LYS A 62 -12.25 -7.07 -16.43
N VAL A 63 -11.62 -5.91 -16.38
CA VAL A 63 -10.27 -5.71 -15.86
C VAL A 63 -10.41 -5.01 -14.52
N SER A 64 -9.68 -5.46 -13.50
CA SER A 64 -9.65 -4.82 -12.17
C SER A 64 -8.24 -4.30 -11.90
N LEU A 65 -8.13 -3.01 -11.65
CA LEU A 65 -6.88 -2.29 -11.43
C LEU A 65 -6.92 -1.67 -10.03
N PRO A 66 -6.37 -2.36 -9.02
CA PRO A 66 -6.27 -1.81 -7.68
C PRO A 66 -5.17 -0.74 -7.58
N ASN A 67 -5.36 0.24 -6.69
CA ASN A 67 -4.41 1.29 -6.32
C ASN A 67 -3.75 1.99 -7.51
N ILE A 68 -4.53 2.26 -8.57
CA ILE A 68 -4.01 2.95 -9.75
C ILE A 68 -3.81 4.43 -9.42
N ARG A 69 -2.56 4.86 -9.47
CA ARG A 69 -2.17 6.27 -9.32
C ARG A 69 -1.70 6.86 -10.64
N LEU A 70 -2.43 7.84 -11.15
CA LEU A 70 -2.22 8.50 -12.44
C LEU A 70 -1.88 9.97 -12.23
N SER A 71 -1.46 10.65 -13.31
CA SER A 71 -1.17 12.08 -13.29
C SER A 71 -1.84 12.84 -14.42
N ILE A 72 -2.33 14.03 -14.13
CA ILE A 72 -2.84 15.03 -15.08
C ILE A 72 -2.25 16.38 -14.67
N ASP A 73 -1.67 17.12 -15.61
CA ASP A 73 -1.12 18.47 -15.38
C ASP A 73 -0.23 18.59 -14.14
N SER A 74 0.65 17.61 -13.94
CA SER A 74 1.55 17.47 -12.78
C SER A 74 0.90 17.17 -11.43
N ASN A 75 -0.44 17.15 -11.36
CA ASN A 75 -1.18 16.63 -10.21
C ASN A 75 -1.36 15.13 -10.32
N TYR A 76 -1.51 14.47 -9.18
CA TYR A 76 -1.70 13.03 -9.10
C TYR A 76 -3.00 12.70 -8.39
N PHE A 77 -3.65 11.65 -8.86
CA PHE A 77 -4.82 11.09 -8.22
C PHE A 77 -4.70 9.58 -8.13
N GLN A 78 -5.26 9.01 -7.08
CA GLN A 78 -5.23 7.59 -6.82
C GLN A 78 -6.67 7.09 -6.74
N ILE A 79 -6.89 5.92 -7.34
CA ILE A 79 -8.14 5.20 -7.30
C ILE A 79 -7.86 3.85 -6.63
N ASP A 80 -8.55 3.58 -5.51
CA ASP A 80 -8.44 2.32 -4.76
C ASP A 80 -8.75 1.11 -5.63
N TYR A 81 -9.87 1.13 -6.35
CA TYR A 81 -10.24 0.10 -7.31
C TYR A 81 -10.91 0.71 -8.55
N LEU A 82 -10.21 0.60 -9.69
CA LEU A 82 -10.78 0.89 -11.00
C LEU A 82 -11.18 -0.42 -11.69
N ILE A 83 -12.43 -0.50 -12.12
CA ILE A 83 -12.97 -1.61 -12.90
C ILE A 83 -13.29 -1.10 -14.30
N LEU A 84 -12.72 -1.75 -15.31
CA LEU A 84 -12.98 -1.46 -16.72
C LEU A 84 -13.75 -2.62 -17.35
N THR A 85 -14.85 -2.30 -18.01
CA THR A 85 -15.66 -3.24 -18.81
C THR A 85 -15.79 -2.71 -20.23
N SER A 86 -16.43 -3.47 -21.13
CA SER A 86 -16.77 -2.99 -22.47
C SER A 86 -17.87 -1.93 -22.48
N LYS A 87 -18.57 -1.73 -21.36
CA LYS A 87 -19.81 -0.94 -21.28
C LYS A 87 -19.67 0.33 -20.44
N PHE A 88 -18.93 0.25 -19.34
CA PHE A 88 -18.73 1.33 -18.37
C PHE A 88 -17.45 1.12 -17.57
N MET A 89 -17.04 2.17 -16.85
CA MET A 89 -16.03 2.14 -15.80
C MET A 89 -16.66 2.26 -14.43
N LEU A 90 -16.05 1.65 -13.43
CA LEU A 90 -16.51 1.73 -12.04
C LEU A 90 -15.34 1.99 -11.10
N ILE A 91 -15.47 3.07 -10.33
CA ILE A 91 -14.59 3.46 -9.23
C ILE A 91 -15.20 2.99 -7.92
N LEU A 92 -14.43 2.24 -7.12
CA LEU A 92 -14.80 1.89 -5.75
C LEU A 92 -13.75 2.44 -4.80
N GLU A 93 -14.15 3.38 -3.93
CA GLU A 93 -13.33 3.87 -2.82
C GLU A 93 -13.68 3.07 -1.56
N SER A 94 -12.68 2.53 -0.88
CA SER A 94 -12.93 1.68 0.28
C SER A 94 -12.68 2.44 1.58
N LYS A 95 -13.65 2.45 2.49
CA LYS A 95 -13.45 3.02 3.84
C LYS A 95 -13.69 1.95 4.91
N TYR A 96 -12.67 1.76 5.75
CA TYR A 96 -12.69 0.83 6.89
C TYR A 96 -12.80 1.57 8.23
N TYR A 97 -13.77 2.47 8.31
CA TYR A 97 -14.09 3.14 9.56
C TYR A 97 -14.74 2.17 10.55
N SER A 98 -14.75 2.51 11.84
CA SER A 98 -15.42 1.76 12.90
C SER A 98 -16.53 2.59 13.54
N SER A 99 -17.31 1.97 14.42
CA SER A 99 -18.25 2.67 15.30
C SER A 99 -19.37 3.40 14.53
N ASP A 100 -19.93 4.45 15.12
CA ASP A 100 -21.03 5.22 14.55
C ASP A 100 -20.47 6.32 13.62
N LEU A 101 -20.94 6.34 12.37
CA LEU A 101 -20.60 7.37 11.39
C LEU A 101 -21.83 8.16 10.97
N THR A 102 -21.66 9.47 10.86
CA THR A 102 -22.65 10.39 10.33
C THR A 102 -22.04 11.16 9.16
N PHE A 103 -22.73 11.18 8.03
CA PHE A 103 -22.39 12.03 6.90
C PHE A 103 -23.11 13.37 7.06
N ASP A 104 -22.33 14.42 7.29
CA ASP A 104 -22.83 15.78 7.44
C ASP A 104 -22.89 16.44 6.05
N GLN A 105 -24.11 16.55 5.52
CA GLN A 105 -24.35 17.09 4.19
C GLN A 105 -24.03 18.58 4.07
N LEU A 106 -24.14 19.35 5.15
CA LEU A 106 -23.95 20.80 5.13
C LEU A 106 -22.47 21.16 5.19
N ALA A 107 -21.73 20.46 6.06
CA ALA A 107 -20.31 20.71 6.23
C ALA A 107 -19.42 19.86 5.31
N HIS A 108 -19.98 18.93 4.53
CA HIS A 108 -19.25 18.04 3.63
C HIS A 108 -18.13 17.27 4.36
N GLN A 109 -18.50 16.60 5.44
CA GLN A 109 -17.57 15.88 6.30
C GLN A 109 -18.20 14.60 6.87
N VAL A 110 -17.35 13.65 7.25
CA VAL A 110 -17.76 12.45 7.99
C VAL A 110 -17.38 12.60 9.45
N VAL A 111 -18.38 12.50 10.32
CA VAL A 111 -18.20 12.54 11.77
C VAL A 111 -18.28 11.12 12.32
N GLN A 112 -17.19 10.65 12.91
CA GLN A 112 -17.11 9.39 13.62
C GLN A 112 -17.23 9.61 15.13
N ARG A 113 -18.17 8.92 15.76
CA ARG A 113 -18.28 8.87 17.23
C ARG A 113 -17.69 7.57 17.76
N ILE A 114 -16.73 7.69 18.66
CA ILE A 114 -16.14 6.57 19.41
C ILE A 114 -16.33 6.90 20.88
N ASP A 115 -17.25 6.19 21.54
CA ASP A 115 -17.67 6.50 22.91
C ASP A 115 -18.12 7.97 23.04
N GLU A 116 -17.38 8.79 23.78
CA GLU A 116 -17.63 10.23 23.97
C GLU A 116 -16.76 11.13 23.08
N GLU A 117 -15.86 10.55 22.28
CA GLU A 117 -14.98 11.29 21.38
C GLU A 117 -15.53 11.37 19.96
N TYR A 118 -15.22 12.49 19.30
CA TYR A 118 -15.56 12.75 17.91
C TYR A 118 -14.29 12.90 17.07
N LYS A 119 -14.30 12.26 15.90
CA LYS A 119 -13.28 12.46 14.86
C LYS A 119 -13.96 12.92 13.59
N VAL A 120 -13.32 13.86 12.91
CA VAL A 120 -13.79 14.44 11.65
C VAL A 120 -12.86 13.97 10.55
N TYR A 121 -13.47 13.57 9.43
CA TYR A 121 -12.78 13.13 8.22
C TYR A 121 -13.38 13.86 7.01
N ASP A 122 -12.58 13.99 5.96
CA ASP A 122 -13.03 14.48 4.67
C ASP A 122 -14.14 13.57 4.10
N ASP A 123 -15.03 14.17 3.32
CA ASP A 123 -16.13 13.44 2.67
C ASP A 123 -15.62 12.54 1.53
N PRO A 124 -15.74 11.20 1.68
CA PRO A 124 -15.29 10.28 0.64
C PRO A 124 -16.16 10.32 -0.61
N VAL A 125 -17.39 10.85 -0.57
CA VAL A 125 -18.23 11.01 -1.75
C VAL A 125 -17.63 12.06 -2.67
N LEU A 126 -17.29 13.24 -2.13
CA LEU A 126 -16.59 14.28 -2.89
C LEU A 126 -15.24 13.78 -3.44
N GLN A 127 -14.53 12.95 -2.66
CA GLN A 127 -13.28 12.33 -3.12
C GLN A 127 -13.49 11.47 -4.39
N VAL A 128 -14.52 10.61 -4.43
CA VAL A 128 -14.76 9.78 -5.62
C VAL A 128 -15.31 10.55 -6.81
N GLU A 129 -16.00 11.65 -6.59
CA GLU A 129 -16.48 12.52 -7.66
C GLU A 129 -15.35 13.27 -8.34
N GLU A 130 -14.39 13.77 -7.56
CA GLU A 130 -13.16 14.34 -8.10
C GLU A 130 -12.34 13.29 -8.87
N GLN A 131 -12.26 12.06 -8.37
CA GLN A 131 -11.62 10.94 -9.10
C GLN A 131 -12.32 10.66 -10.45
N VAL A 132 -13.65 10.75 -10.53
CA VAL A 132 -14.41 10.61 -11.79
C VAL A 132 -14.04 11.73 -12.76
N TYR A 133 -14.03 12.97 -12.30
CA TYR A 133 -13.64 14.13 -13.11
C TYR A 133 -12.22 13.98 -13.68
N GLN A 134 -11.27 13.62 -12.83
CA GLN A 134 -9.89 13.40 -13.21
C GLN A 134 -9.74 12.22 -14.18
N LEU A 135 -10.39 11.08 -13.92
CA LEU A 135 -10.32 9.92 -14.82
C LEU A 135 -10.91 10.25 -16.20
N SER A 136 -12.01 11.00 -16.26
CA SER A 136 -12.60 11.47 -17.52
C SER A 136 -11.61 12.34 -18.30
N ASN A 137 -11.00 13.33 -17.65
CA ASN A 137 -9.96 14.17 -18.25
C ASN A 137 -8.76 13.35 -18.74
N TRP A 138 -8.34 12.34 -17.97
CA TRP A 138 -7.25 11.44 -18.37
C TRP A 138 -7.62 10.63 -19.62
N PHE A 139 -8.85 10.13 -19.72
CA PHE A 139 -9.35 9.43 -20.91
C PHE A 139 -9.32 10.33 -22.14
N ASN A 140 -9.86 11.54 -22.02
CA ASN A 140 -9.88 12.53 -23.08
C ASN A 140 -8.47 12.90 -23.55
N ALA A 141 -7.55 13.16 -22.61
CA ALA A 141 -6.15 13.50 -22.91
C ALA A 141 -5.39 12.37 -23.62
N ASN A 142 -5.82 11.11 -23.46
CA ASN A 142 -5.23 9.96 -24.15
C ASN A 142 -6.00 9.56 -25.43
N GLY A 143 -7.03 10.32 -25.83
CA GLY A 143 -7.80 10.07 -27.04
C GLY A 143 -8.67 8.80 -26.99
N PHE A 144 -9.03 8.35 -25.78
CA PHE A 144 -9.90 7.19 -25.62
C PHE A 144 -11.37 7.56 -25.78
N PRO A 145 -12.21 6.62 -26.24
CA PRO A 145 -13.65 6.84 -26.31
C PRO A 145 -14.24 7.11 -24.92
N GLU A 146 -15.25 7.97 -24.88
CA GLU A 146 -15.98 8.26 -23.66
C GLU A 146 -16.73 7.02 -23.17
N LEU A 147 -16.62 6.74 -21.87
CA LEU A 147 -17.31 5.67 -21.19
C LEU A 147 -18.03 6.24 -19.98
N PRO A 148 -19.26 5.78 -19.68
CA PRO A 148 -19.90 6.08 -18.42
C PRO A 148 -18.99 5.67 -17.25
N ILE A 149 -18.81 6.56 -16.27
CA ILE A 149 -18.03 6.29 -15.06
C ILE A 149 -18.98 6.31 -13.87
N GLU A 150 -19.14 5.15 -13.26
CA GLU A 150 -19.86 5.00 -12.00
C GLU A 150 -18.89 5.05 -10.83
N SER A 151 -19.34 5.58 -9.70
CA SER A 151 -18.49 5.70 -8.51
C SER A 151 -19.27 5.47 -7.23
N PHE A 152 -18.68 4.71 -6.31
CA PHE A 152 -19.27 4.40 -5.01
C PHE A 152 -18.23 4.39 -3.90
N VAL A 153 -18.63 4.87 -2.73
CA VAL A 153 -17.90 4.70 -1.49
C VAL A 153 -18.39 3.44 -0.80
N VAL A 154 -17.49 2.47 -0.63
CA VAL A 154 -17.81 1.18 -0.01
C VAL A 154 -17.37 1.17 1.45
N MET A 155 -18.34 1.03 2.34
CA MET A 155 -18.10 0.79 3.76
C MET A 155 -17.77 -0.68 3.97
N THR A 156 -16.47 -0.97 4.14
CA THR A 156 -15.96 -2.35 4.13
C THR A 156 -15.99 -3.01 5.51
N ASN A 157 -16.06 -2.23 6.59
CA ASN A 157 -16.23 -2.75 7.94
C ASN A 157 -17.72 -3.04 8.23
N PRO A 158 -18.11 -4.32 8.43
CA PRO A 158 -19.51 -4.71 8.64
C PRO A 158 -20.07 -4.32 10.02
N ARG A 159 -19.22 -3.87 10.95
CA ARG A 159 -19.62 -3.45 12.30
C ARG A 159 -19.92 -1.96 12.41
N THR A 160 -19.74 -1.23 11.32
CA THR A 160 -19.98 0.21 11.27
C THR A 160 -21.47 0.48 11.25
N ARG A 161 -21.93 1.38 12.11
CA ARG A 161 -23.31 1.89 12.05
C ARG A 161 -23.31 3.16 11.22
N LEU A 162 -23.85 3.06 10.00
CA LEU A 162 -23.97 4.19 9.09
C LEU A 162 -25.26 4.95 9.37
N ARG A 163 -25.14 6.26 9.56
CA ARG A 163 -26.27 7.19 9.63
C ARG A 163 -26.13 8.19 8.49
N ILE A 164 -27.02 8.06 7.51
CA ILE A 164 -27.19 9.01 6.42
C ILE A 164 -28.57 9.61 6.65
N ASP A 165 -28.66 10.93 6.67
CA ASP A 165 -29.95 11.60 6.78
C ASP A 165 -30.87 11.18 5.63
N ALA A 166 -32.15 10.97 5.90
CA ALA A 166 -33.14 10.60 4.88
C ALA A 166 -33.28 11.67 3.79
N THR A 167 -32.93 12.93 4.06
CA THR A 167 -32.91 13.99 3.04
C THR A 167 -31.64 13.99 2.19
N ASN A 168 -30.61 13.24 2.59
CA ASN A 168 -29.32 13.19 1.92
C ASN A 168 -29.27 12.11 0.83
N ASN A 169 -30.12 12.27 -0.19
CA ASN A 169 -30.24 11.33 -1.32
C ASN A 169 -28.90 11.11 -2.03
N HIS A 170 -28.11 12.18 -2.18
CA HIS A 170 -26.81 12.14 -2.82
C HIS A 170 -25.87 11.11 -2.19
N HIS A 171 -25.74 11.13 -0.85
CA HIS A 171 -24.92 10.15 -0.14
C HIS A 171 -25.57 8.77 -0.09
N ALA A 172 -26.91 8.70 0.02
CA ALA A 172 -27.63 7.43 0.04
C ALA A 172 -27.42 6.61 -1.25
N GLU A 173 -27.25 7.28 -2.39
CA GLU A 173 -26.95 6.64 -3.68
C GLU A 173 -25.48 6.24 -3.81
N LYS A 174 -24.55 7.04 -3.28
CA LYS A 174 -23.09 6.84 -3.44
C LYS A 174 -22.46 5.93 -2.39
N VAL A 175 -23.01 5.89 -1.18
CA VAL A 175 -22.43 5.14 -0.06
C VAL A 175 -23.10 3.78 0.06
N VAL A 176 -22.33 2.71 -0.10
CA VAL A 176 -22.84 1.34 -0.09
C VAL A 176 -22.12 0.47 0.93
N SER A 177 -22.86 -0.48 1.51
CA SER A 177 -22.25 -1.53 2.34
C SER A 177 -21.56 -2.57 1.46
N LEU A 178 -20.53 -3.22 2.01
CA LEU A 178 -19.83 -4.33 1.33
C LEU A 178 -20.79 -5.42 0.81
N GLN A 179 -21.88 -5.68 1.53
CA GLN A 179 -22.85 -6.72 1.20
C GLN A 179 -23.75 -6.35 0.00
N ARG A 180 -23.92 -5.05 -0.28
CA ARG A 180 -24.72 -4.54 -1.41
C ARG A 180 -24.04 -4.71 -2.76
N LEU A 181 -22.70 -4.81 -2.78
CA LEU A 181 -21.91 -4.83 -4.00
C LEU A 181 -22.35 -5.87 -5.05
N PRO A 182 -22.60 -7.15 -4.72
CA PRO A 182 -23.00 -8.12 -5.74
C PRO A 182 -24.32 -7.77 -6.44
N SER A 183 -25.28 -7.20 -5.70
CA SER A 183 -26.54 -6.73 -6.29
C SER A 183 -26.36 -5.44 -7.09
N LEU A 184 -25.53 -4.51 -6.61
CA LEU A 184 -25.17 -3.30 -7.35
C LEU A 184 -24.51 -3.64 -8.70
N PHE A 185 -23.62 -4.64 -8.74
CA PHE A 185 -22.98 -5.04 -10.00
C PHE A 185 -23.98 -5.57 -11.03
N ARG A 186 -25.03 -6.28 -10.59
CA ARG A 186 -26.11 -6.74 -11.48
C ARG A 186 -26.97 -5.57 -11.97
N GLU A 187 -27.24 -4.59 -11.12
CA GLU A 187 -27.98 -3.38 -11.49
C GLU A 187 -27.20 -2.56 -12.52
N LEU A 188 -25.89 -2.39 -12.34
CA LEU A 188 -25.04 -1.70 -13.31
C LEU A 188 -24.96 -2.45 -14.65
N ASP A 189 -24.86 -3.78 -14.64
CA ASP A 189 -24.86 -4.58 -15.86
C ASP A 189 -26.21 -4.51 -16.61
N ALA A 190 -27.33 -4.46 -15.87
CA ALA A 190 -28.65 -4.25 -16.44
C ALA A 190 -28.85 -2.82 -16.97
N LYS A 191 -28.30 -1.81 -16.27
CA LYS A 191 -28.37 -0.39 -16.67
C LYS A 191 -27.64 -0.12 -17.99
N TYR A 192 -26.48 -0.76 -18.19
CA TYR A 192 -25.66 -0.59 -19.37
C TYR A 192 -25.75 -1.83 -20.25
N GLU A 193 -26.59 -1.81 -21.28
CA GLU A 193 -26.81 -2.98 -22.15
C GLU A 193 -25.79 -3.08 -23.28
N LYS A 194 -25.35 -1.93 -23.83
CA LYS A 194 -24.54 -1.85 -25.04
C LYS A 194 -23.04 -1.83 -24.72
N ASN A 195 -22.28 -2.60 -25.49
CA ASN A 195 -20.83 -2.47 -25.51
C ASN A 195 -20.45 -1.19 -26.27
N ILE A 196 -19.70 -0.30 -25.62
CA ILE A 196 -19.21 0.95 -26.19
C ILE A 196 -17.80 0.74 -26.77
N ILE A 197 -16.99 -0.11 -26.12
CA ILE A 197 -15.61 -0.38 -26.54
C ILE A 197 -15.36 -1.86 -26.84
N SER A 198 -14.43 -2.11 -27.75
CA SER A 198 -14.03 -3.46 -28.15
C SER A 198 -13.07 -4.11 -27.14
N PRO A 199 -12.93 -5.45 -27.13
CA PRO A 199 -11.90 -6.12 -26.32
C PRO A 199 -10.48 -5.64 -26.62
N ARG A 200 -10.19 -5.23 -27.87
CA ARG A 200 -8.90 -4.64 -28.25
C ARG A 200 -8.69 -3.29 -27.55
N SER A 201 -9.70 -2.43 -27.57
CA SER A 201 -9.66 -1.13 -26.88
C SER A 201 -9.49 -1.28 -25.37
N ILE A 202 -10.13 -2.28 -24.75
CA ILE A 202 -9.94 -2.60 -23.32
C ILE A 202 -8.46 -2.91 -23.04
N ASN A 203 -7.80 -3.71 -23.88
CA ASN A 203 -6.39 -4.04 -23.72
C ASN A 203 -5.49 -2.81 -23.90
N GLU A 204 -5.77 -1.97 -24.89
CA GLU A 204 -5.02 -0.73 -25.16
C GLU A 204 -5.11 0.24 -23.96
N ILE A 205 -6.32 0.47 -23.44
CA ILE A 205 -6.57 1.29 -22.24
C ILE A 205 -5.85 0.69 -21.03
N THR A 206 -6.00 -0.61 -20.79
CA THR A 206 -5.38 -1.30 -19.64
C THR A 206 -3.86 -1.18 -19.67
N HIS A 207 -3.25 -1.40 -20.83
CA HIS A 207 -1.81 -1.24 -21.00
C HIS A 207 -1.37 0.20 -20.74
N LYS A 208 -2.13 1.19 -21.23
CA LYS A 208 -1.84 2.61 -20.99
C LYS A 208 -1.95 2.99 -19.51
N LEU A 209 -2.98 2.51 -18.81
CA LEU A 209 -3.15 2.70 -17.36
C LEU A 209 -1.95 2.14 -16.59
N ILE A 210 -1.55 0.89 -16.88
CA ILE A 210 -0.40 0.25 -16.24
C ILE A 210 0.90 1.01 -16.56
N GLN A 211 1.09 1.42 -17.80
CA GLN A 211 2.29 2.15 -18.24
C GLN A 211 2.42 3.52 -17.55
N GLN A 212 1.30 4.23 -17.35
CA GLN A 212 1.28 5.54 -16.72
C GLN A 212 1.11 5.50 -15.21
N HIS A 213 0.91 4.32 -14.63
CA HIS A 213 0.87 4.14 -13.19
C HIS A 213 2.18 4.61 -12.55
N LYS A 214 2.07 5.53 -11.59
CA LYS A 214 3.20 6.06 -10.83
C LYS A 214 2.95 5.87 -9.34
N PRO A 215 3.49 4.79 -8.72
CA PRO A 215 3.29 4.53 -7.31
C PRO A 215 3.83 5.68 -6.45
N TYR A 216 3.20 5.91 -5.31
CA TYR A 216 3.64 6.93 -4.37
C TYR A 216 4.88 6.46 -3.59
N LEU A 217 6.01 7.11 -3.83
CA LEU A 217 7.32 6.82 -3.24
C LEU A 217 7.85 8.05 -2.50
N PRO A 218 7.33 8.37 -1.30
CA PRO A 218 7.79 9.52 -0.53
C PRO A 218 9.18 9.29 0.06
N ASN A 219 9.91 10.36 0.38
CA ASN A 219 11.00 10.26 1.34
C ASN A 219 10.39 9.98 2.74
N ILE A 220 10.30 8.70 3.09
CA ILE A 220 9.60 8.25 4.30
C ILE A 220 10.30 8.73 5.58
N LEU A 221 11.61 8.92 5.55
CA LEU A 221 12.38 9.41 6.68
C LEU A 221 12.10 10.89 6.94
N GLU A 222 12.18 11.73 5.91
CA GLU A 222 11.86 13.16 6.00
C GLU A 222 10.40 13.39 6.41
N LYS A 223 9.45 12.67 5.79
CA LYS A 223 8.01 12.79 6.08
C LYS A 223 7.67 12.46 7.54
N ASN A 224 8.49 11.65 8.21
CA ASN A 224 8.29 11.27 9.61
C ASN A 224 9.37 11.87 10.54
N ARG A 225 10.18 12.83 10.06
CA ARG A 225 11.21 13.54 10.85
C ARG A 225 12.21 12.58 11.53
N VAL A 226 12.65 11.57 10.80
CA VAL A 226 13.66 10.60 11.28
C VAL A 226 14.93 10.75 10.44
N SER A 227 16.08 10.83 11.08
CA SER A 227 17.38 10.79 10.41
C SER A 227 17.80 9.35 10.12
N LYS A 228 18.48 9.15 8.98
CA LYS A 228 19.04 7.84 8.61
C LYS A 228 19.98 7.25 9.68
N ASN A 229 20.61 8.10 10.49
CA ASN A 229 21.55 7.66 11.53
C ASN A 229 20.85 7.15 12.80
N GLU A 230 19.56 7.45 12.96
CA GLU A 230 18.74 7.00 14.10
C GLU A 230 18.15 5.60 13.85
N LEU A 231 18.26 5.10 12.61
CA LEU A 231 17.80 3.76 12.26
C LEU A 231 18.67 2.69 12.92
N LEU A 232 18.00 1.68 13.48
CA LEU A 232 18.60 0.49 14.06
C LEU A 232 19.35 -0.32 12.98
N ARG A 233 20.63 -0.53 13.22
CA ARG A 233 21.54 -1.29 12.36
C ARG A 233 21.54 -2.78 12.72
N GLY A 234 21.90 -3.61 11.75
CA GLY A 234 22.02 -5.05 11.93
C GLY A 234 21.13 -5.85 10.99
N VAL A 235 21.17 -7.18 11.17
CA VAL A 235 20.39 -8.14 10.38
C VAL A 235 19.35 -8.82 11.26
N TYR A 236 18.09 -8.85 10.81
CA TYR A 236 17.00 -9.51 11.51
C TYR A 236 17.08 -11.03 11.38
N CYS A 237 16.72 -11.71 12.47
CA CYS A 237 16.44 -13.13 12.48
C CYS A 237 14.95 -13.38 12.28
N LEU A 238 14.55 -13.99 11.16
CA LEU A 238 13.14 -14.33 10.89
C LEU A 238 12.58 -15.46 11.76
N GLN A 239 13.42 -16.14 12.55
CA GLN A 239 12.95 -17.18 13.49
C GLN A 239 12.47 -16.62 14.82
N CYS A 240 13.01 -15.46 15.25
CA CYS A 240 12.68 -14.91 16.57
C CYS A 240 12.41 -13.39 16.56
N GLY A 241 12.59 -12.70 15.43
CA GLY A 241 12.43 -11.25 15.29
C GLY A 241 13.53 -10.43 15.97
N ARG A 242 14.65 -11.04 16.41
CA ARG A 242 15.78 -10.29 16.98
C ARG A 242 16.60 -9.63 15.87
N LEU A 243 16.87 -8.34 16.02
CA LEU A 243 17.84 -7.62 15.20
C LEU A 243 19.26 -7.82 15.76
N GLY A 244 20.24 -8.00 14.87
CA GLY A 244 21.66 -8.08 15.25
C GLY A 244 22.30 -9.46 15.09
N MET A 245 21.86 -10.26 14.11
CA MET A 245 22.60 -11.47 13.73
C MET A 245 24.05 -11.14 13.37
N LYS A 246 24.96 -12.07 13.65
CA LYS A 246 26.41 -11.91 13.37
C LYS A 246 26.85 -12.89 12.29
N MET A 247 27.70 -12.42 11.37
CA MET A 247 28.31 -13.29 10.36
C MET A 247 29.36 -14.20 11.00
N MET A 248 29.18 -15.51 10.92
CA MET A 248 30.13 -16.52 11.41
C MET A 248 30.21 -17.66 10.39
N GLN A 249 31.43 -17.96 9.88
CA GLN A 249 31.66 -19.04 8.91
C GLN A 249 30.68 -18.98 7.72
N TYR A 250 30.55 -17.80 7.11
CA TYR A 250 29.66 -17.56 5.95
C TYR A 250 28.16 -17.74 6.20
N ARG A 251 27.71 -17.75 7.47
CA ARG A 251 26.30 -17.73 7.84
C ARG A 251 26.01 -16.67 8.88
N TRP A 252 24.86 -16.03 8.79
CA TRP A 252 24.32 -15.19 9.85
C TRP A 252 23.84 -16.10 10.99
N ARG A 253 24.36 -15.89 12.20
CA ARG A 253 23.97 -16.60 13.41
C ARG A 253 23.24 -15.66 14.34
N CYS A 254 22.06 -16.07 14.77
CA CYS A 254 21.31 -15.41 15.84
C CYS A 254 21.68 -16.01 17.19
N PRO A 255 21.67 -15.25 18.30
CA PRO A 255 21.77 -15.80 19.64
C PRO A 255 20.70 -16.85 20.00
N CYS A 256 19.56 -16.89 19.29
CA CYS A 256 18.57 -17.96 19.47
C CYS A 256 18.98 -19.32 18.86
N GLY A 257 20.18 -19.42 18.26
CA GLY A 257 20.69 -20.63 17.62
C GLY A 257 20.39 -20.74 16.12
N TYR A 258 19.41 -19.97 15.60
CA TYR A 258 19.08 -19.99 14.18
C TYR A 258 20.24 -19.48 13.30
N ARG A 259 20.47 -20.16 12.16
CA ARG A 259 21.52 -19.84 11.20
C ARG A 259 20.93 -19.70 9.80
N ASP A 260 21.32 -18.66 9.09
CA ASP A 260 20.80 -18.33 7.77
C ASP A 260 21.92 -17.79 6.86
N ARG A 261 21.97 -18.25 5.62
CA ARG A 261 22.95 -17.78 4.62
C ARG A 261 22.54 -16.43 4.03
N THR A 262 21.24 -16.17 3.91
CA THR A 262 20.67 -15.06 3.14
C THR A 262 19.92 -14.03 3.99
N ALA A 263 19.94 -14.13 5.32
CA ALA A 263 19.27 -13.17 6.22
C ALA A 263 19.57 -11.68 5.93
N HIS A 264 20.75 -11.37 5.39
CA HIS A 264 21.14 -10.03 4.97
C HIS A 264 20.30 -9.44 3.82
N GLU A 265 19.69 -10.27 2.98
CA GLU A 265 18.86 -9.83 1.86
C GLU A 265 17.71 -8.94 2.34
N ASN A 266 17.09 -9.29 3.46
CA ASN A 266 16.04 -8.47 4.08
C ASN A 266 16.57 -7.11 4.56
N SER A 267 17.85 -7.03 4.97
CA SER A 267 18.46 -5.73 5.31
C SER A 267 18.78 -4.90 4.07
N LEU A 268 19.10 -5.51 2.92
CA LEU A 268 19.19 -4.78 1.65
C LEU A 268 17.82 -4.26 1.21
N LYS A 269 16.77 -5.05 1.41
CA LYS A 269 15.38 -4.66 1.16
C LYS A 269 14.95 -3.49 2.07
N ASP A 270 15.28 -3.53 3.36
CA ASP A 270 15.07 -2.39 4.27
C ASP A 270 15.82 -1.14 3.79
N TYR A 271 17.09 -1.29 3.38
CA TYR A 271 17.90 -0.18 2.85
C TYR A 271 17.27 0.42 1.58
N PHE A 272 16.78 -0.44 0.68
CA PHE A 272 16.09 -0.05 -0.54
C PHE A 272 14.82 0.76 -0.25
N LEU A 273 14.03 0.35 0.75
CA LEU A 273 12.80 1.03 1.15
C LEU A 273 13.05 2.34 1.89
N LEU A 274 14.10 2.42 2.72
CA LEU A 274 14.27 3.53 3.66
C LEU A 274 15.29 4.57 3.21
N ILE A 275 16.30 4.17 2.43
CA ILE A 275 17.48 4.99 2.18
C ILE A 275 17.67 5.23 0.69
N SER A 276 17.88 4.18 -0.11
CA SER A 276 18.27 4.33 -1.52
C SER A 276 18.24 3.01 -2.28
N SER A 277 17.92 3.06 -3.58
CA SER A 277 18.09 1.94 -4.50
C SER A 277 19.54 1.67 -4.89
N GLU A 278 20.47 2.51 -4.45
CA GLU A 278 21.90 2.37 -4.67
C GLU A 278 22.65 2.34 -3.34
N VAL A 279 23.48 1.30 -3.16
CA VAL A 279 24.22 1.05 -1.93
C VAL A 279 25.70 0.80 -2.21
N SER A 280 26.58 1.50 -1.49
CA SER A 280 28.01 1.22 -1.51
C SER A 280 28.38 0.10 -0.52
N ASN A 281 29.56 -0.49 -0.71
CA ASN A 281 30.10 -1.47 0.24
C ASN A 281 30.18 -0.93 1.67
N ARG A 282 30.55 0.35 1.81
CA ARG A 282 30.64 1.02 3.11
C ARG A 282 29.26 1.16 3.76
N GLU A 283 28.28 1.72 3.02
CA GLU A 283 26.91 1.88 3.52
C GLU A 283 26.30 0.54 3.92
N PHE A 284 26.48 -0.52 3.10
CA PHE A 284 25.98 -1.86 3.43
C PHE A 284 26.57 -2.41 4.73
N ARG A 285 27.90 -2.26 4.92
CA ARG A 285 28.58 -2.68 6.14
C ARG A 285 28.10 -1.91 7.36
N GLU A 286 27.97 -0.59 7.25
CA GLU A 286 27.46 0.27 8.31
C GLU A 286 26.01 -0.10 8.68
N PHE A 287 25.16 -0.37 7.69
CA PHE A 287 23.76 -0.71 7.89
C PHE A 287 23.57 -2.10 8.52
N THR A 288 24.38 -3.10 8.13
CA THR A 288 24.27 -4.48 8.62
C THR A 288 25.17 -4.81 9.81
N GLY A 289 26.16 -3.97 10.11
CA GLY A 289 27.21 -4.27 11.09
C GLY A 289 28.24 -5.30 10.62
N LEU A 290 28.34 -5.56 9.32
CA LEU A 290 29.34 -6.45 8.74
C LEU A 290 30.71 -5.78 8.70
N THR A 291 31.75 -6.45 9.19
CA THR A 291 33.11 -5.87 9.28
C THR A 291 33.91 -6.07 7.98
N SER A 292 33.83 -7.27 7.38
CA SER A 292 34.62 -7.66 6.20
C SER A 292 34.17 -6.93 4.92
N ARG A 293 35.07 -6.11 4.35
CA ARG A 293 34.89 -5.47 3.04
C ARG A 293 34.74 -6.47 1.90
N TYR A 294 35.42 -7.61 1.97
CA TYR A 294 35.40 -8.63 0.92
C TYR A 294 34.08 -9.39 0.91
N THR A 295 33.62 -9.83 2.09
CA THR A 295 32.32 -10.50 2.24
C THR A 295 31.17 -9.57 1.82
N ALA A 296 31.24 -8.28 2.20
CA ALA A 296 30.28 -7.28 1.77
C ALA A 296 30.24 -7.15 0.24
N ARG A 297 31.39 -7.11 -0.42
CA ARG A 297 31.49 -7.01 -1.89
C ARG A 297 30.87 -8.23 -2.57
N ASP A 298 31.15 -9.43 -2.08
CA ASP A 298 30.66 -10.67 -2.67
C ASP A 298 29.14 -10.81 -2.50
N ILE A 299 28.62 -10.45 -1.32
CA ILE A 299 27.18 -10.35 -1.07
C ILE A 299 26.51 -9.37 -2.03
N LEU A 300 27.04 -8.14 -2.13
CA LEU A 300 26.44 -7.10 -2.97
C LEU A 300 26.46 -7.49 -4.44
N ARG A 301 27.54 -8.12 -4.94
CA ARG A 301 27.59 -8.63 -6.32
C ARG A 301 26.50 -9.64 -6.64
N ARG A 302 26.11 -10.48 -5.69
CA ARG A 302 25.04 -11.49 -5.86
C ARG A 302 23.63 -10.90 -5.75
N ASN A 303 23.50 -9.73 -5.12
CA ASN A 303 22.22 -9.12 -4.77
C ASN A 303 21.96 -7.79 -5.50
N SER A 304 22.75 -7.47 -6.53
CA SER A 304 22.63 -6.22 -7.29
C SER A 304 22.51 -6.49 -8.78
N SER A 305 21.67 -5.72 -9.46
CA SER A 305 21.47 -5.85 -10.91
C SER A 305 22.64 -5.31 -11.73
N LYS A 306 23.31 -4.27 -11.23
CA LYS A 306 24.51 -3.68 -11.87
C LYS A 306 25.31 -2.81 -10.91
N LEU A 307 26.55 -2.53 -11.32
CA LEU A 307 27.39 -1.50 -10.72
C LEU A 307 27.08 -0.14 -11.33
N VAL A 308 27.11 0.92 -10.52
CA VAL A 308 26.88 2.31 -10.92
C VAL A 308 28.00 3.18 -10.35
N GLY A 309 28.52 4.11 -11.15
CA GLY A 309 29.60 5.03 -10.76
C GLY A 309 30.99 4.66 -11.30
N LYS A 310 31.96 5.58 -11.14
CA LYS A 310 33.37 5.41 -11.53
C LYS A 310 34.27 5.26 -10.29
N THR A 311 35.30 4.43 -10.41
CA THR A 311 36.46 4.24 -9.48
C THR A 311 36.13 4.25 -7.98
N ASN A 312 36.05 5.43 -7.34
CA ASN A 312 35.92 5.59 -5.89
C ASN A 312 34.48 5.74 -5.37
N VAL A 313 33.48 5.77 -6.27
CA VAL A 313 32.06 5.95 -5.93
C VAL A 313 31.21 4.78 -6.41
N ILE A 314 31.80 3.57 -6.50
CA ILE A 314 31.08 2.38 -6.97
C ILE A 314 29.94 2.05 -6.00
N LYS A 315 28.71 2.13 -6.52
CA LYS A 315 27.49 1.68 -5.86
C LYS A 315 26.92 0.47 -6.59
N HIS A 316 26.19 -0.32 -5.84
CA HIS A 316 25.43 -1.46 -6.32
C HIS A 316 23.97 -1.04 -6.44
N ARG A 317 23.37 -1.25 -7.62
CA ARG A 317 21.95 -0.99 -7.82
C ARG A 317 21.12 -2.18 -7.35
N LEU A 318 20.26 -1.94 -6.38
CA LEU A 318 19.25 -2.86 -5.88
C LEU A 318 18.02 -2.75 -6.78
N SER A 319 17.38 -3.88 -7.04
CA SER A 319 16.17 -3.97 -7.86
C SER A 319 15.26 -4.99 -7.20
N TYR A 320 14.20 -4.52 -6.56
CA TYR A 320 13.22 -5.35 -5.88
C TYR A 320 11.82 -5.04 -6.41
N ASP A 321 10.99 -6.06 -6.46
CA ASP A 321 9.57 -5.94 -6.80
C ASP A 321 8.76 -5.72 -5.52
N TYR A 322 8.12 -4.55 -5.42
CA TYR A 322 7.29 -4.18 -4.27
C TYR A 322 6.19 -5.20 -3.96
N GLN A 323 5.74 -5.98 -4.94
CA GLN A 323 4.65 -6.94 -4.77
C GLN A 323 5.09 -8.29 -4.24
N THR A 324 6.35 -8.69 -4.45
CA THR A 324 6.78 -10.07 -4.18
C THR A 324 7.97 -10.16 -3.22
N ASP A 325 8.79 -9.11 -3.10
CA ASP A 325 10.04 -9.21 -2.34
C ASP A 325 9.91 -8.95 -0.84
N PHE A 326 8.80 -8.37 -0.36
CA PHE A 326 8.73 -7.75 0.97
C PHE A 326 7.88 -8.50 2.00
N GLU A 327 7.56 -9.77 1.75
CA GLU A 327 6.73 -10.58 2.67
C GLU A 327 7.32 -10.71 4.09
N TYR A 328 8.65 -10.62 4.22
CA TYR A 328 9.34 -10.72 5.51
C TYR A 328 8.92 -9.63 6.51
N LEU A 329 8.44 -8.48 6.04
CA LEU A 329 7.99 -7.38 6.90
C LEU A 329 6.86 -7.85 7.83
N ASN A 330 5.94 -8.68 7.34
CA ASN A 330 4.86 -9.20 8.17
C ASN A 330 5.35 -10.12 9.29
N VAL A 331 6.36 -10.93 8.98
CA VAL A 331 6.98 -11.83 9.95
C VAL A 331 7.59 -11.01 11.10
N ILE A 332 8.31 -9.94 10.76
CA ILE A 332 8.90 -9.03 11.76
C ILE A 332 7.82 -8.28 12.55
N THR A 333 6.81 -7.71 11.88
CA THR A 333 5.68 -7.03 12.53
C THR A 333 5.03 -7.93 13.59
N LYS A 334 4.78 -9.21 13.25
CA LYS A 334 4.18 -10.18 14.16
C LYS A 334 5.04 -10.42 15.41
N PHE A 335 6.36 -10.53 15.27
CA PHE A 335 7.26 -10.70 16.42
C PHE A 335 7.28 -9.46 17.31
N LEU A 336 7.35 -8.26 16.73
CA LEU A 336 7.39 -7.01 17.48
C LEU A 336 6.10 -6.76 18.27
N GLN A 337 4.94 -7.03 17.65
CA GLN A 337 3.64 -6.92 18.33
C GLN A 337 3.48 -7.95 19.45
N THR A 338 3.90 -9.20 19.23
CA THR A 338 3.82 -10.25 20.26
C THR A 338 4.65 -9.90 21.49
N ARG A 339 5.89 -9.43 21.30
CA ARG A 339 6.80 -9.05 22.39
C ARG A 339 6.29 -7.88 23.24
N ARG A 340 5.44 -7.03 22.66
CA ARG A 340 4.83 -5.91 23.39
C ARG A 340 3.67 -6.35 24.25
N LYS A 341 2.88 -7.34 23.83
CA LYS A 341 1.79 -7.90 24.66
C LYS A 341 2.29 -8.71 25.86
N SER A 342 3.55 -9.16 25.82
CA SER A 342 4.20 -9.90 26.90
C SER A 342 5.00 -9.04 27.89
N ARG A 343 5.01 -7.72 27.69
CA ARG A 343 5.59 -6.72 28.60
C ARG A 343 4.45 -5.91 29.18
#